data_AF-A0A6L4Z3Q8-F1
#
_entry.id   AF-A0A6L4Z3Q8-F1
#
_cell.length_a   1.000
_cell.length_b   1.000
_cell.length_c   1.000
_cell.angle_alpha   90.00
_cell.angle_beta   90.00
_cell.angle_gamma   90.00
#
_symmetry.space_group_name_H-M   'P 1'
#
loop_
_entity.id
_entity.type
_entity.pdbx_description
1 polymer ?
#
loop_
_entity_poly.entity_id
_entity_poly.type
_entity_poly.pdbx_seq_one_letter_code
_entity_poly.pdbx_strand_id
1 'polypeptide(L)'
;GTITFPNVPTTVGGTVSNSFSISGTPNVVGQANDGNGLITFQAAANLVNLKAISNTASGSPVDNTSTHDNNGNIIFNLTNTSGTDFDATTVTNGSNFGGDATNSGNIVFTAGGTSTIQVTTVSNTSTSTVATCGLIDFNATRTGNFTATGVSTSGSTVGGDIIIGNAGTVQINGNLSNSRSIAGADVTVGNGATATVNITGSYTNSGLSNVTFNLAANAAVAITGSVTNSGAGTSSFATLVNGTFTSGGLSVSAGAVNFTLYNGVGAALNVGAVNLSGGSLSVPALNGATSDFVCNSFTMSGGTHTINGTAAGGAEDILVGAGTVIGNTSLTGGTLDLTNITLFQTNGTSITIGGAAGNATFTGAAATTLTLDQPIPNVLQTVTIGNFAPVWPGHLTSANPANIPAVTQFTGGNLTIFGNLTINNATVNNATTFNGAKIYL
;
A
#
# COMPACT_ATOMS: atom_id res chain seq x y z
N GLY A 1 -28.11 18.84 -15.74
CA GLY A 1 -27.52 20.16 -16.00
C GLY A 1 -26.07 19.95 -16.39
N THR A 2 -25.60 20.64 -17.42
CA THR A 2 -24.23 20.54 -17.93
C THR A 2 -23.57 21.90 -17.79
N ILE A 3 -22.38 21.95 -17.20
CA ILE A 3 -21.57 23.17 -17.10
C ILE A 3 -20.37 23.00 -18.02
N THR A 4 -20.23 23.88 -19.01
CA THR A 4 -19.09 23.87 -19.94
C THR A 4 -18.38 25.21 -19.88
N PHE A 5 -17.10 25.20 -19.52
CA PHE A 5 -16.24 26.37 -19.61
C PHE A 5 -15.59 26.44 -21.01
N PRO A 6 -15.51 27.64 -21.60
CA PRO A 6 -14.98 27.84 -22.95
C PRO A 6 -13.47 27.64 -23.03
N ASN A 7 -12.98 27.45 -24.27
CA ASN A 7 -11.56 27.29 -24.58
C ASN A 7 -10.79 28.64 -24.53
N VAL A 8 -10.76 29.29 -23.36
CA VAL A 8 -10.01 30.56 -23.10
C VAL A 8 -9.47 30.59 -21.66
N PRO A 9 -8.34 31.28 -21.37
CA PRO A 9 -7.75 31.27 -20.04
C PRO A 9 -8.77 31.74 -19.02
N THR A 10 -9.09 30.87 -18.07
CA THR A 10 -10.18 31.09 -17.13
C THR A 10 -9.63 31.02 -15.72
N THR A 11 -9.76 32.11 -14.97
CA THR A 11 -9.55 32.11 -13.52
C THR A 11 -10.92 32.04 -12.86
N VAL A 12 -11.16 30.98 -12.08
CA VAL A 12 -12.38 30.83 -11.29
C VAL A 12 -12.01 30.89 -9.81
N GLY A 13 -11.94 32.10 -9.25
CA GLY A 13 -11.56 32.31 -7.84
C GLY A 13 -12.58 31.84 -6.79
N GLY A 14 -13.44 30.88 -7.12
CA GLY A 14 -14.57 30.44 -6.30
C GLY A 14 -14.86 28.93 -6.40
N THR A 15 -16.07 28.55 -6.02
CA THR A 15 -16.54 27.16 -6.06
C THR A 15 -17.41 26.93 -7.29
N VAL A 16 -17.10 25.90 -8.06
CA VAL A 16 -17.99 25.36 -9.12
C VAL A 16 -18.75 24.18 -8.53
N SER A 17 -20.07 24.25 -8.49
CA SER A 17 -20.90 23.13 -8.05
C SER A 17 -21.94 22.80 -9.12
N ASN A 18 -22.04 21.53 -9.49
CA ASN A 18 -23.13 21.00 -10.28
C ASN A 18 -23.89 19.96 -9.44
N SER A 19 -25.20 20.11 -9.39
CA SER A 19 -26.10 19.17 -8.72
C SER A 19 -27.19 18.79 -9.71
N PHE A 20 -27.28 17.51 -10.01
CA PHE A 20 -28.29 16.96 -10.92
C PHE A 20 -28.96 15.75 -10.29
N SER A 21 -30.28 15.67 -10.40
CA SER A 21 -31.03 14.48 -10.00
C SER A 21 -32.12 14.24 -11.01
N ILE A 22 -32.22 13.01 -11.50
CA ILE A 22 -33.37 12.53 -12.26
C ILE A 22 -34.07 11.46 -11.42
N SER A 23 -35.36 11.69 -11.16
CA SER A 23 -36.21 10.75 -10.42
C SER A 23 -37.50 10.51 -11.19
N GLY A 24 -38.00 9.27 -11.12
CA GLY A 24 -39.18 8.81 -11.86
C GLY A 24 -38.83 7.90 -13.05
N THR A 25 -39.81 7.12 -13.49
CA THR A 25 -39.71 6.29 -14.71
C THR A 25 -39.64 7.22 -15.93
N PRO A 26 -38.54 7.23 -16.71
CA PRO A 26 -38.54 7.89 -18.00
C PRO A 26 -39.48 7.06 -18.89
N ASN A 27 -40.75 7.46 -18.99
CA ASN A 27 -41.73 6.77 -19.84
C ASN A 27 -41.57 7.16 -21.32
N VAL A 28 -40.32 7.39 -21.75
CA VAL A 28 -40.00 7.72 -23.13
C VAL A 28 -38.88 6.78 -23.56
N VAL A 29 -39.31 5.59 -24.01
CA VAL A 29 -38.48 4.62 -24.70
C VAL A 29 -37.69 5.35 -25.80
N GLY A 30 -36.36 5.31 -25.74
CA GLY A 30 -35.48 5.79 -26.81
C GLY A 30 -34.83 7.17 -26.63
N GLN A 31 -34.86 7.81 -25.45
CA GLN A 31 -34.01 8.98 -25.20
C GLN A 31 -32.73 8.58 -24.46
N ALA A 32 -31.60 8.58 -25.17
CA ALA A 32 -30.27 8.55 -24.57
C ALA A 32 -30.09 9.80 -23.70
N ASN A 33 -30.06 9.61 -22.39
CA ASN A 33 -29.91 10.67 -21.40
C ASN A 33 -28.42 10.85 -21.08
N ASP A 34 -27.64 11.27 -22.06
CA ASP A 34 -26.18 11.41 -21.97
C ASP A 34 -25.74 12.78 -21.42
N GLY A 35 -24.58 12.83 -20.76
CA GLY A 35 -23.96 14.08 -20.30
C GLY A 35 -24.72 14.81 -19.16
N ASN A 36 -25.62 14.10 -18.48
CA ASN A 36 -26.37 14.63 -17.35
C ASN A 36 -25.49 14.82 -16.13
N GLY A 37 -25.43 16.04 -15.58
CA GLY A 37 -24.56 16.33 -14.45
C GLY A 37 -23.08 16.44 -14.86
N LEU A 38 -22.79 16.73 -16.13
CA LEU A 38 -21.42 16.88 -16.63
C LEU A 38 -20.85 18.28 -16.29
N ILE A 39 -19.63 18.33 -15.78
CA ILE A 39 -18.80 19.55 -15.72
C ILE A 39 -17.62 19.37 -16.67
N THR A 40 -17.45 20.25 -17.64
CA THR A 40 -16.34 20.19 -18.60
C THR A 40 -15.60 21.52 -18.65
N PHE A 41 -14.28 21.47 -18.49
CA PHE A 41 -13.39 22.59 -18.76
C PHE A 41 -12.71 22.37 -20.12
N GLN A 42 -13.07 23.18 -21.11
CA GLN A 42 -12.41 23.17 -22.41
C GLN A 42 -11.21 24.11 -22.37
N ALA A 43 -10.11 23.69 -23.01
CA ALA A 43 -8.77 24.18 -22.76
C ALA A 43 -8.59 25.70 -22.80
N ALA A 44 -7.78 26.25 -21.92
CA ALA A 44 -6.81 27.24 -22.37
C ALA A 44 -5.61 27.17 -21.46
N ALA A 45 -4.52 27.77 -21.92
CA ALA A 45 -3.17 27.57 -21.40
C ALA A 45 -3.06 27.56 -19.85
N ASN A 46 -3.93 28.23 -19.10
CA ASN A 46 -3.82 28.34 -17.65
C ASN A 46 -5.22 28.28 -16.99
N LEU A 47 -5.58 27.15 -16.37
CA LEU A 47 -6.70 27.09 -15.42
C LEU A 47 -6.13 27.29 -14.02
N VAL A 48 -6.00 28.55 -13.62
CA VAL A 48 -5.30 28.92 -12.39
C VAL A 48 -6.31 29.27 -11.31
N ASN A 49 -6.24 28.51 -10.21
CA ASN A 49 -6.80 28.81 -8.89
C ASN A 49 -8.33 28.60 -8.73
N LEU A 50 -8.77 27.34 -8.76
CA LEU A 50 -10.12 26.91 -8.40
C LEU A 50 -10.21 26.56 -6.90
N LYS A 51 -11.08 27.22 -6.14
CA LYS A 51 -11.21 26.88 -4.70
C LYS A 51 -11.82 25.49 -4.50
N ALA A 52 -12.92 25.18 -5.17
CA ALA A 52 -13.53 23.86 -5.07
C ALA A 52 -14.37 23.54 -6.31
N ILE A 53 -14.37 22.27 -6.71
CA ILE A 53 -15.22 21.71 -7.75
C ILE A 53 -15.96 20.54 -7.14
N SER A 54 -17.28 20.60 -7.15
CA SER A 54 -18.13 19.54 -6.62
C SER A 54 -19.17 19.16 -7.65
N ASN A 55 -19.24 17.88 -7.98
CA ASN A 55 -20.30 17.32 -8.79
C ASN A 55 -21.07 16.27 -7.99
N THR A 56 -22.38 16.42 -7.94
CA THR A 56 -23.30 15.43 -7.36
C THR A 56 -24.39 15.17 -8.37
N ALA A 57 -24.33 14.02 -9.04
CA ALA A 57 -25.30 13.66 -10.05
C ALA A 57 -25.95 12.32 -9.72
N SER A 58 -27.28 12.24 -9.74
CA SER A 58 -27.99 10.99 -9.44
C SER A 58 -29.06 10.68 -10.45
N GLY A 59 -29.29 9.38 -10.68
CA GLY A 59 -30.36 8.92 -11.56
C GLY A 59 -30.62 7.43 -11.42
N SER A 60 -31.85 7.01 -11.63
CA SER A 60 -32.21 5.60 -11.76
C SER A 60 -32.99 5.40 -13.06
N PRO A 61 -32.31 5.34 -14.22
CA PRO A 61 -32.97 4.89 -15.43
C PRO A 61 -33.45 3.45 -15.24
N VAL A 62 -34.76 3.26 -15.35
CA VAL A 62 -35.43 1.94 -15.22
C VAL A 62 -35.41 1.19 -16.57
N ASP A 63 -34.88 1.81 -17.65
CA ASP A 63 -34.87 1.20 -18.98
C ASP A 63 -33.50 0.55 -19.30
N ASN A 64 -33.53 -0.77 -19.40
CA ASN A 64 -32.39 -1.67 -19.65
C ASN A 64 -32.01 -1.77 -21.14
N THR A 65 -32.42 -0.79 -21.96
CA THR A 65 -32.26 -0.86 -23.43
C THR A 65 -31.55 0.34 -24.06
N SER A 66 -31.36 1.44 -23.33
CA SER A 66 -30.60 2.60 -23.80
C SER A 66 -29.32 2.77 -22.98
N THR A 67 -28.17 2.81 -23.65
CA THR A 67 -26.89 3.19 -23.05
C THR A 67 -26.98 4.63 -22.56
N HIS A 68 -26.64 4.86 -21.29
CA HIS A 68 -26.60 6.20 -20.71
C HIS A 68 -25.14 6.57 -20.43
N ASP A 69 -24.55 7.45 -21.24
CA ASP A 69 -23.11 7.67 -21.23
C ASP A 69 -22.72 9.03 -20.63
N ASN A 70 -21.55 9.07 -19.98
CA ASN A 70 -20.90 10.28 -19.50
C ASN A 70 -21.67 11.10 -18.45
N ASN A 71 -22.54 10.45 -17.69
CA ASN A 71 -23.34 11.10 -16.67
C ASN A 71 -22.53 11.33 -15.39
N GLY A 72 -22.67 12.51 -14.78
CA GLY A 72 -21.99 12.84 -13.53
C GLY A 72 -20.47 12.97 -13.66
N ASN A 73 -19.95 13.20 -14.85
CA ASN A 73 -18.51 13.33 -15.05
C ASN A 73 -18.01 14.76 -14.74
N ILE A 74 -16.76 14.84 -14.29
CA ILE A 74 -15.95 16.06 -14.29
C ILE A 74 -14.80 15.84 -15.26
N ILE A 75 -14.73 16.63 -16.34
CA ILE A 75 -13.74 16.47 -17.40
C ILE A 75 -12.92 17.75 -17.55
N PHE A 76 -11.61 17.63 -17.45
CA PHE A 76 -10.65 18.69 -17.71
C PHE A 76 -9.90 18.36 -19.00
N ASN A 77 -10.20 19.06 -20.09
CA ASN A 77 -9.48 18.92 -21.35
C ASN A 77 -8.37 19.97 -21.38
N LEU A 78 -7.19 19.64 -20.85
CA LEU A 78 -6.05 20.54 -20.76
C LEU A 78 -5.13 20.31 -21.97
N THR A 79 -4.81 21.34 -22.75
CA THR A 79 -3.96 21.18 -23.97
C THR A 79 -2.63 21.91 -23.87
N ASN A 80 -2.27 22.43 -22.69
CA ASN A 80 -1.01 23.15 -22.53
C ASN A 80 0.16 22.18 -22.44
N THR A 81 1.27 22.56 -23.07
CA THR A 81 2.50 21.78 -23.16
C THR A 81 3.56 22.20 -22.14
N SER A 82 3.34 23.28 -21.37
CA SER A 82 4.27 23.74 -20.32
C SER A 82 3.61 24.61 -19.23
N GLY A 83 3.91 24.37 -17.95
CA GLY A 83 3.47 25.19 -16.80
C GLY A 83 2.62 24.43 -15.76
N THR A 84 2.00 25.16 -14.82
CA THR A 84 0.94 24.63 -13.95
C THR A 84 -0.39 24.75 -14.69
N ASP A 85 -0.89 23.64 -15.23
CA ASP A 85 -2.11 23.64 -16.04
C ASP A 85 -3.38 23.76 -15.18
N PHE A 86 -3.33 23.21 -13.96
CA PHE A 86 -4.48 23.07 -13.08
C PHE A 86 -4.05 23.19 -11.62
N ASP A 87 -4.67 24.14 -10.92
CA ASP A 87 -4.57 24.29 -9.47
C ASP A 87 -5.97 24.37 -8.87
N ALA A 88 -6.35 23.36 -8.07
CA ALA A 88 -7.60 23.36 -7.33
C ALA A 88 -7.41 22.92 -5.87
N THR A 89 -8.11 23.56 -4.92
CA THR A 89 -8.07 23.07 -3.53
C THR A 89 -8.88 21.78 -3.36
N THR A 90 -10.04 21.65 -4.00
CA THR A 90 -10.84 20.43 -3.84
C THR A 90 -11.55 20.05 -5.13
N VAL A 91 -11.48 18.78 -5.50
CA VAL A 91 -12.26 18.17 -6.57
C VAL A 91 -13.00 16.97 -5.99
N THR A 92 -14.32 17.05 -5.92
CA THR A 92 -15.17 15.99 -5.40
C THR A 92 -16.21 15.59 -6.41
N ASN A 93 -16.32 14.30 -6.69
CA ASN A 93 -17.41 13.74 -7.48
C ASN A 93 -18.16 12.68 -6.66
N GLY A 94 -19.47 12.83 -6.58
CA GLY A 94 -20.36 11.91 -5.89
C GLY A 94 -21.57 11.62 -6.75
N SER A 95 -21.38 10.79 -7.77
CA SER A 95 -22.44 10.47 -8.71
C SER A 95 -23.02 9.08 -8.46
N ASN A 96 -24.35 8.94 -8.43
CA ASN A 96 -25.05 7.67 -8.18
C ASN A 96 -26.04 7.38 -9.32
N PHE A 97 -25.65 6.51 -10.24
CA PHE A 97 -26.51 6.12 -11.36
C PHE A 97 -26.86 4.63 -11.29
N GLY A 98 -28.15 4.31 -11.20
CA GLY A 98 -28.65 2.94 -11.42
C GLY A 98 -28.77 2.62 -12.92
N GLY A 99 -28.97 1.35 -13.28
CA GLY A 99 -29.16 0.91 -14.68
C GLY A 99 -27.88 0.89 -15.54
N ASP A 100 -28.00 0.62 -16.84
CA ASP A 100 -26.91 0.50 -17.84
C ASP A 100 -26.20 1.85 -18.15
N ALA A 101 -25.82 2.60 -17.12
CA ALA A 101 -25.05 3.82 -17.25
C ALA A 101 -23.56 3.50 -17.41
N THR A 102 -23.00 3.69 -18.61
CA THR A 102 -21.58 3.48 -18.88
C THR A 102 -20.78 4.77 -18.72
N ASN A 103 -19.48 4.65 -18.42
CA ASN A 103 -18.53 5.78 -18.33
C ASN A 103 -19.01 6.97 -17.48
N SER A 104 -19.65 6.70 -16.34
CA SER A 104 -20.32 7.71 -15.52
C SER A 104 -19.65 7.90 -14.14
N GLY A 105 -19.82 9.08 -13.54
CA GLY A 105 -19.22 9.42 -12.24
C GLY A 105 -17.70 9.56 -12.27
N ASN A 106 -17.12 9.91 -13.42
CA ASN A 106 -15.68 9.97 -13.62
C ASN A 106 -15.10 11.35 -13.29
N ILE A 107 -13.83 11.40 -12.89
CA ILE A 107 -13.01 12.61 -12.86
C ILE A 107 -11.87 12.37 -13.84
N VAL A 108 -11.87 13.04 -14.99
CA VAL A 108 -10.91 12.79 -16.06
C VAL A 108 -10.15 14.06 -16.39
N PHE A 109 -8.82 13.97 -16.41
CA PHE A 109 -7.93 15.03 -16.87
C PHE A 109 -7.33 14.60 -18.20
N THR A 110 -7.93 14.96 -19.33
CA THR A 110 -7.41 14.61 -20.65
C THR A 110 -6.39 15.67 -21.11
N ALA A 111 -5.12 15.28 -21.32
CA ALA A 111 -4.08 16.17 -21.81
C ALA A 111 -2.84 15.44 -22.35
N GLY A 112 -2.19 16.01 -23.37
CA GLY A 112 -0.80 15.72 -23.74
C GLY A 112 0.10 16.89 -23.34
N GLY A 113 1.21 16.63 -22.63
CA GLY A 113 2.15 17.68 -22.17
C GLY A 113 2.98 17.28 -20.94
N THR A 114 3.95 18.11 -20.55
CA THR A 114 4.85 17.92 -19.38
C THR A 114 4.40 18.66 -18.11
N SER A 115 3.24 19.30 -18.15
CA SER A 115 2.77 20.22 -17.12
C SER A 115 2.48 19.56 -15.76
N THR A 116 2.30 20.37 -14.72
CA THR A 116 1.95 19.90 -13.35
C THR A 116 0.44 20.01 -13.08
N ILE A 117 -0.14 18.97 -12.45
CA ILE A 117 -1.49 19.01 -11.86
C ILE A 117 -1.33 19.14 -10.36
N GLN A 118 -1.92 20.18 -9.77
CA GLN A 118 -1.94 20.41 -8.33
C GLN A 118 -3.38 20.39 -7.83
N VAL A 119 -3.72 19.41 -6.99
CA VAL A 119 -5.04 19.34 -6.37
C VAL A 119 -4.93 19.02 -4.89
N THR A 120 -5.31 19.91 -3.97
CA THR A 120 -5.17 19.61 -2.54
C THR A 120 -5.98 18.36 -2.16
N THR A 121 -7.25 18.24 -2.54
CA THR A 121 -8.05 17.03 -2.24
C THR A 121 -8.82 16.54 -3.45
N VAL A 122 -8.64 15.27 -3.78
CA VAL A 122 -9.41 14.57 -4.82
C VAL A 122 -10.22 13.46 -4.15
N SER A 123 -11.54 13.50 -4.32
CA SER A 123 -12.44 12.47 -3.81
C SER A 123 -13.43 12.03 -4.88
N ASN A 124 -13.50 10.73 -5.13
CA ASN A 124 -14.57 10.14 -5.93
C ASN A 124 -15.31 9.10 -5.10
N THR A 125 -16.61 9.32 -4.95
CA THR A 125 -17.55 8.50 -4.15
C THR A 125 -18.63 7.89 -5.04
N SER A 126 -18.44 7.94 -6.35
CA SER A 126 -19.47 7.58 -7.32
C SER A 126 -19.83 6.09 -7.26
N THR A 127 -21.09 5.78 -7.52
CA THR A 127 -21.72 4.46 -7.43
C THR A 127 -22.51 4.18 -8.72
N SER A 128 -22.47 2.92 -9.18
CA SER A 128 -23.18 2.43 -10.35
C SER A 128 -23.32 0.92 -10.27
N THR A 129 -24.46 0.41 -10.71
CA THR A 129 -24.84 -1.00 -10.54
C THR A 129 -24.47 -1.89 -11.73
N VAL A 130 -24.06 -1.34 -12.88
CA VAL A 130 -24.03 -2.12 -14.13
C VAL A 130 -22.84 -1.87 -15.08
N ALA A 131 -22.03 -0.81 -14.92
CA ALA A 131 -20.90 -0.56 -15.84
C ALA A 131 -19.76 0.33 -15.27
N THR A 132 -18.73 0.53 -16.11
CA THR A 132 -17.47 1.27 -15.85
C THR A 132 -17.69 2.68 -15.30
N CYS A 133 -17.76 2.80 -13.97
CA CYS A 133 -18.05 4.06 -13.30
C CYS A 133 -17.06 4.35 -12.17
N GLY A 134 -16.87 5.64 -11.87
CA GLY A 134 -16.01 6.08 -10.79
C GLY A 134 -14.52 6.14 -11.14
N LEU A 135 -14.18 6.19 -12.43
CA LEU A 135 -12.82 6.40 -12.90
C LEU A 135 -12.30 7.74 -12.39
N ILE A 136 -11.12 7.74 -11.78
CA ILE A 136 -10.30 8.94 -11.66
C ILE A 136 -9.13 8.72 -12.59
N ASP A 137 -9.05 9.48 -13.67
CA ASP A 137 -7.98 9.35 -14.66
C ASP A 137 -7.21 10.65 -14.81
N PHE A 138 -5.98 10.65 -14.31
CA PHE A 138 -5.00 11.69 -14.61
C PHE A 138 -4.19 11.30 -15.86
N ASN A 139 -4.89 11.13 -17.00
CA ASN A 139 -4.47 10.61 -18.32
C ASN A 139 -3.02 10.08 -18.48
N ALA A 140 -2.95 8.83 -18.95
CA ALA A 140 -1.81 8.02 -19.39
C ALA A 140 -0.77 8.68 -20.33
N THR A 141 -1.04 9.82 -20.97
CA THR A 141 -0.09 10.46 -21.91
C THR A 141 0.70 11.66 -21.36
N ARG A 142 0.46 12.10 -20.12
CA ARG A 142 1.20 13.24 -19.50
C ARG A 142 2.53 12.83 -18.87
N THR A 143 3.68 13.37 -19.28
CA THR A 143 4.98 13.09 -18.63
C THR A 143 5.31 14.00 -17.43
N GLY A 144 4.35 14.79 -16.96
CA GLY A 144 4.54 15.77 -15.88
C GLY A 144 4.25 15.25 -14.47
N ASN A 145 4.54 16.08 -13.46
CA ASN A 145 4.34 15.74 -12.05
C ASN A 145 2.85 15.82 -11.63
N PHE A 146 2.45 14.91 -10.76
CA PHE A 146 1.16 14.96 -10.05
C PHE A 146 1.39 15.33 -8.59
N THR A 147 0.70 16.35 -8.08
CA THR A 147 0.73 16.72 -6.66
C THR A 147 -0.68 16.79 -6.10
N ALA A 148 -0.93 16.04 -5.02
CA ALA A 148 -2.13 16.17 -4.20
C ALA A 148 -1.83 16.23 -2.71
N THR A 149 -2.77 16.64 -1.86
CA THR A 149 -2.66 16.50 -0.38
C THR A 149 -3.47 15.31 0.12
N GLY A 150 -4.49 14.87 -0.63
CA GLY A 150 -5.20 13.63 -0.34
C GLY A 150 -5.96 13.12 -1.54
N VAL A 151 -5.93 11.80 -1.73
CA VAL A 151 -6.70 11.11 -2.76
C VAL A 151 -7.51 10.00 -2.08
N SER A 152 -8.82 10.07 -2.20
CA SER A 152 -9.74 9.11 -1.60
C SER A 152 -10.70 8.56 -2.66
N THR A 153 -10.78 7.24 -2.74
CA THR A 153 -11.74 6.56 -3.60
C THR A 153 -12.59 5.60 -2.78
N SER A 154 -13.90 5.69 -3.01
CA SER A 154 -14.92 4.91 -2.31
C SER A 154 -16.11 4.72 -3.25
N GLY A 155 -16.98 3.75 -2.94
CA GLY A 155 -18.14 3.43 -3.77
C GLY A 155 -18.18 1.96 -4.17
N SER A 156 -19.26 1.60 -4.87
CA SER A 156 -19.69 0.23 -5.14
C SER A 156 -19.89 0.00 -6.65
N THR A 157 -18.91 0.35 -7.49
CA THR A 157 -19.01 0.21 -8.96
C THR A 157 -18.30 -1.02 -9.51
N VAL A 158 -18.91 -1.64 -10.53
CA VAL A 158 -18.27 -2.64 -11.40
C VAL A 158 -17.44 -1.88 -12.46
N GLY A 159 -16.11 -1.92 -12.37
CA GLY A 159 -15.24 -1.73 -13.53
C GLY A 159 -14.77 -0.32 -13.94
N GLY A 160 -14.44 0.59 -13.03
CA GLY A 160 -13.66 1.79 -13.40
C GLY A 160 -12.25 1.74 -12.82
N ASP A 161 -11.19 1.65 -13.62
CA ASP A 161 -9.84 1.77 -13.07
C ASP A 161 -9.62 3.16 -12.46
N ILE A 162 -8.66 3.31 -11.57
CA ILE A 162 -8.20 4.63 -11.11
C ILE A 162 -6.75 4.75 -11.52
N ILE A 163 -6.38 5.86 -12.15
CA ILE A 163 -5.06 6.09 -12.70
C ILE A 163 -4.54 7.36 -12.04
N ILE A 164 -3.63 7.20 -11.07
CA ILE A 164 -3.03 8.31 -10.31
C ILE A 164 -1.65 8.62 -10.87
N GLY A 165 -1.57 9.66 -11.71
CA GLY A 165 -0.33 10.17 -12.28
C GLY A 165 0.34 9.24 -13.30
N ASN A 166 1.47 9.69 -13.84
CA ASN A 166 2.24 9.04 -14.92
C ASN A 166 3.75 9.14 -14.63
N ALA A 167 4.56 8.59 -15.56
CA ALA A 167 6.02 8.53 -15.68
C ALA A 167 6.74 9.86 -15.35
N GLY A 168 6.85 10.13 -14.06
CA GLY A 168 7.53 11.27 -13.48
C GLY A 168 7.55 11.12 -11.97
N THR A 169 7.00 12.11 -11.26
CA THR A 169 6.79 12.05 -9.80
C THR A 169 5.30 12.09 -9.46
N VAL A 170 4.86 11.16 -8.62
CA VAL A 170 3.58 11.18 -7.92
C VAL A 170 3.82 11.64 -6.49
N GLN A 171 3.36 12.84 -6.13
CA GLN A 171 3.48 13.41 -4.79
C GLN A 171 2.09 13.53 -4.16
N ILE A 172 1.88 12.88 -3.01
CA ILE A 172 0.67 12.99 -2.19
C ILE A 172 1.08 13.48 -0.80
N ASN A 173 0.90 14.78 -0.54
CA ASN A 173 1.16 15.48 0.71
C ASN A 173 0.13 15.16 1.82
N GLY A 174 -0.27 13.89 1.94
CA GLY A 174 -1.19 13.38 2.95
C GLY A 174 -1.59 11.95 2.58
N ASN A 175 -2.88 11.61 2.66
CA ASN A 175 -3.31 10.21 2.58
C ASN A 175 -3.75 9.78 1.17
N LEU A 176 -3.41 8.55 0.81
CA LEU A 176 -4.00 7.82 -0.32
C LEU A 176 -4.87 6.70 0.23
N SER A 177 -6.15 6.68 -0.10
CA SER A 177 -7.09 5.67 0.42
C SER A 177 -8.00 5.10 -0.66
N ASN A 178 -8.16 3.78 -0.64
CA ASN A 178 -9.11 3.03 -1.44
C ASN A 178 -9.99 2.18 -0.51
N SER A 179 -11.31 2.28 -0.67
CA SER A 179 -12.32 1.58 0.14
C SER A 179 -13.42 0.96 -0.70
N ARG A 180 -13.18 0.77 -2.01
CA ARG A 180 -14.19 0.26 -2.94
C ARG A 180 -14.64 -1.15 -2.59
N SER A 181 -15.94 -1.39 -2.64
CA SER A 181 -16.56 -2.66 -2.25
C SER A 181 -16.66 -3.69 -3.38
N ILE A 182 -16.01 -3.47 -4.52
CA ILE A 182 -16.10 -4.34 -5.72
C ILE A 182 -14.70 -4.67 -6.25
N ALA A 183 -14.49 -5.94 -6.64
CA ALA A 183 -13.26 -6.43 -7.25
C ALA A 183 -13.24 -6.17 -8.77
N GLY A 184 -12.03 -6.06 -9.36
CA GLY A 184 -11.85 -5.95 -10.83
C GLY A 184 -11.94 -4.54 -11.40
N ALA A 185 -12.26 -3.54 -10.57
CA ALA A 185 -11.88 -2.16 -10.80
C ALA A 185 -10.60 -1.97 -9.97
N ASP A 186 -9.47 -1.67 -10.59
CA ASP A 186 -8.19 -1.58 -9.88
C ASP A 186 -7.69 -0.14 -9.79
N VAL A 187 -6.72 0.13 -8.92
CA VAL A 187 -6.08 1.44 -8.78
C VAL A 187 -4.65 1.29 -9.27
N THR A 188 -4.27 2.00 -10.31
CA THR A 188 -2.89 2.11 -10.77
C THR A 188 -2.32 3.45 -10.32
N VAL A 189 -1.25 3.42 -9.52
CA VAL A 189 -0.45 4.59 -9.17
C VAL A 189 0.78 4.61 -10.08
N GLY A 190 0.99 5.72 -10.79
CA GLY A 190 2.11 5.87 -11.70
C GLY A 190 1.91 5.14 -13.03
N ASN A 191 0.87 5.48 -13.79
CA ASN A 191 0.59 4.82 -15.06
C ASN A 191 1.60 5.21 -16.14
N GLY A 192 2.57 4.33 -16.35
CA GLY A 192 3.83 4.61 -17.07
C GLY A 192 4.97 4.60 -16.07
N ALA A 193 6.09 3.92 -16.38
CA ALA A 193 7.23 3.70 -15.48
C ALA A 193 7.56 4.94 -14.63
N THR A 194 7.01 5.01 -13.41
CA THR A 194 7.09 6.20 -12.55
C THR A 194 8.35 6.13 -11.72
N ALA A 195 9.16 7.19 -11.77
CA ALA A 195 10.46 7.23 -11.12
C ALA A 195 10.34 7.49 -9.61
N THR A 196 9.29 8.18 -9.14
CA THR A 196 9.14 8.48 -7.71
C THR A 196 7.67 8.54 -7.29
N VAL A 197 7.35 7.87 -6.19
CA VAL A 197 6.06 7.97 -5.49
C VAL A 197 6.30 8.37 -4.05
N ASN A 198 5.81 9.55 -3.67
CA ASN A 198 5.96 10.08 -2.32
C ASN A 198 4.59 10.31 -1.71
N ILE A 199 4.33 9.73 -0.54
CA ILE A 199 3.10 9.91 0.24
C ILE A 199 3.52 10.36 1.64
N THR A 200 3.24 11.62 2.01
CA THR A 200 3.65 12.15 3.33
C THR A 200 2.71 11.72 4.47
N GLY A 201 1.53 11.20 4.13
CA GLY A 201 0.60 10.55 5.06
C GLY A 201 0.65 9.03 4.93
N SER A 202 -0.50 8.38 5.10
CA SER A 202 -0.65 6.93 4.99
C SER A 202 -1.27 6.51 3.66
N TYR A 203 -0.93 5.29 3.24
CA TYR A 203 -1.63 4.57 2.19
C TYR A 203 -2.54 3.50 2.82
N THR A 204 -3.80 3.42 2.39
CA THR A 204 -4.76 2.44 2.93
C THR A 204 -5.61 1.82 1.83
N ASN A 205 -5.60 0.49 1.73
CA ASN A 205 -6.56 -0.29 0.98
C ASN A 205 -7.45 -1.10 1.93
N SER A 206 -8.70 -0.67 2.05
CA SER A 206 -9.76 -1.34 2.83
C SER A 206 -10.82 -1.99 1.93
N GLY A 207 -10.64 -1.90 0.61
CA GLY A 207 -11.59 -2.38 -0.38
C GLY A 207 -11.29 -3.78 -0.93
N LEU A 208 -12.12 -4.21 -1.89
CA LEU A 208 -11.93 -5.43 -2.67
C LEU A 208 -11.04 -5.22 -3.91
N SER A 209 -10.88 -3.97 -4.36
CA SER A 209 -10.05 -3.62 -5.51
C SER A 209 -8.56 -3.85 -5.26
N ASN A 210 -7.83 -4.26 -6.29
CA ASN A 210 -6.38 -4.22 -6.21
C ASN A 210 -5.88 -2.78 -6.39
N VAL A 211 -4.72 -2.52 -5.82
CA VAL A 211 -3.97 -1.28 -6.00
C VAL A 211 -2.57 -1.68 -6.45
N THR A 212 -2.16 -1.25 -7.63
CA THR A 212 -0.84 -1.49 -8.20
C THR A 212 -0.09 -0.18 -8.29
N PHE A 213 1.07 -0.09 -7.66
CA PHE A 213 2.07 0.93 -7.93
C PHE A 213 2.91 0.44 -9.11
N ASN A 214 2.72 1.08 -10.27
CA ASN A 214 3.42 0.76 -11.51
C ASN A 214 4.69 1.62 -11.61
N LEU A 215 5.81 1.04 -11.22
CA LEU A 215 7.03 1.79 -10.97
C LEU A 215 8.06 1.57 -12.08
N ALA A 216 8.90 2.58 -12.30
CA ALA A 216 10.07 2.45 -13.16
C ALA A 216 11.15 1.57 -12.53
N ALA A 217 12.11 1.15 -13.35
CA ALA A 217 13.40 0.76 -12.82
C ALA A 217 14.03 1.95 -12.06
N ASN A 218 14.67 1.64 -10.94
CA ASN A 218 15.28 2.53 -9.96
C ASN A 218 14.28 3.47 -9.27
N ALA A 219 12.99 3.13 -9.28
CA ALA A 219 11.99 3.97 -8.65
C ALA A 219 12.17 4.04 -7.12
N ALA A 220 11.85 5.20 -6.55
CA ALA A 220 11.77 5.40 -5.11
C ALA A 220 10.31 5.51 -4.68
N VAL A 221 9.89 4.71 -3.71
CA VAL A 221 8.60 4.84 -3.02
C VAL A 221 8.85 5.20 -1.57
N ALA A 222 8.32 6.35 -1.15
CA ALA A 222 8.41 6.81 0.22
C ALA A 222 7.03 7.13 0.79
N ILE A 223 6.62 6.38 1.82
CA ILE A 223 5.33 6.55 2.50
C ILE A 223 5.62 6.89 3.96
N THR A 224 5.55 8.16 4.35
CA THR A 224 5.95 8.58 5.72
C THR A 224 5.07 7.92 6.80
N GLY A 225 3.77 7.77 6.53
CA GLY A 225 2.83 7.06 7.40
C GLY A 225 2.85 5.55 7.19
N SER A 226 1.71 4.91 7.42
CA SER A 226 1.58 3.46 7.29
C SER A 226 1.08 3.05 5.90
N VAL A 227 1.47 1.86 5.46
CA VAL A 227 0.79 1.06 4.44
C VAL A 227 -0.14 0.10 5.14
N THR A 228 -1.45 0.21 4.89
CA THR A 228 -2.45 -0.66 5.51
C THR A 228 -3.27 -1.37 4.46
N ASN A 229 -3.30 -2.71 4.48
CA ASN A 229 -4.21 -3.54 3.70
C ASN A 229 -5.15 -4.29 4.66
N SER A 230 -6.41 -3.84 4.69
CA SER A 230 -7.47 -4.37 5.57
C SER A 230 -8.70 -4.87 4.81
N GLY A 231 -8.74 -4.63 3.49
CA GLY A 231 -9.73 -5.23 2.60
C GLY A 231 -9.19 -6.48 1.91
N ALA A 232 -10.05 -7.18 1.18
CA ALA A 232 -9.67 -8.41 0.47
C ALA A 232 -8.81 -8.16 -0.78
N GLY A 233 -8.75 -6.91 -1.27
CA GLY A 233 -7.93 -6.55 -2.42
C GLY A 233 -6.43 -6.68 -2.19
N THR A 234 -5.66 -6.71 -3.28
CA THR A 234 -4.19 -6.79 -3.24
C THR A 234 -3.57 -5.41 -3.40
N SER A 235 -2.63 -5.04 -2.52
CA SER A 235 -1.71 -3.93 -2.74
C SER A 235 -0.41 -4.45 -3.35
N SER A 236 -0.09 -4.10 -4.58
CA SER A 236 1.11 -4.52 -5.31
C SER A 236 2.05 -3.35 -5.54
N PHE A 237 3.30 -3.48 -5.09
CA PHE A 237 4.39 -2.56 -5.39
C PHE A 237 5.28 -3.22 -6.44
N ALA A 238 4.86 -3.10 -7.71
CA ALA A 238 5.45 -3.83 -8.81
C ALA A 238 6.67 -3.11 -9.40
N THR A 239 7.69 -3.88 -9.81
CA THR A 239 8.82 -3.42 -10.65
C THR A 239 9.79 -2.46 -9.96
N LEU A 240 10.05 -2.63 -8.65
CA LEU A 240 11.21 -1.95 -8.04
C LEU A 240 12.50 -2.67 -8.43
N VAL A 241 13.03 -2.34 -9.61
CA VAL A 241 14.36 -2.81 -10.03
C VAL A 241 15.40 -1.84 -9.50
N ASN A 242 16.33 -2.22 -8.60
CA ASN A 242 17.23 -1.26 -7.91
C ASN A 242 16.51 -0.08 -7.22
N GLY A 243 15.24 -0.26 -6.87
CA GLY A 243 14.43 0.78 -6.25
C GLY A 243 14.54 0.78 -4.74
N THR A 244 14.05 1.83 -4.10
CA THR A 244 13.91 1.90 -2.64
C THR A 244 12.43 1.94 -2.26
N PHE A 245 12.05 1.19 -1.24
CA PHE A 245 10.75 1.33 -0.60
C PHE A 245 10.96 1.69 0.87
N THR A 246 10.35 2.78 1.29
CA THR A 246 10.33 3.19 2.70
C THR A 246 8.90 3.40 3.17
N SER A 247 8.57 2.90 4.35
CA SER A 247 7.31 3.23 5.01
C SER A 247 7.44 3.42 6.51
N GLY A 248 6.62 4.29 7.12
CA GLY A 248 6.52 4.42 8.59
C GLY A 248 5.94 3.17 9.27
N GLY A 249 5.25 2.32 8.53
CA GLY A 249 4.80 1.01 8.98
C GLY A 249 4.04 0.26 7.90
N LEU A 250 3.82 -1.03 8.12
CA LEU A 250 3.11 -1.95 7.26
C LEU A 250 2.13 -2.77 8.09
N SER A 251 0.84 -2.72 7.77
CA SER A 251 -0.20 -3.51 8.41
C SER A 251 -1.00 -4.32 7.40
N VAL A 252 -1.10 -5.63 7.64
CA VAL A 252 -1.89 -6.55 6.82
C VAL A 252 -2.84 -7.31 7.74
N SER A 253 -4.14 -7.13 7.50
CA SER A 253 -5.20 -7.82 8.25
C SER A 253 -6.15 -8.60 7.32
N ALA A 254 -6.19 -8.26 6.04
CA ALA A 254 -6.89 -9.02 5.00
C ALA A 254 -6.22 -8.80 3.64
N GLY A 255 -6.64 -9.57 2.64
CA GLY A 255 -6.13 -9.47 1.27
C GLY A 255 -4.65 -9.79 1.18
N ALA A 256 -3.94 -9.12 0.27
CA ALA A 256 -2.51 -9.31 0.09
C ALA A 256 -1.74 -7.99 -0.03
N VAL A 257 -0.51 -7.96 0.45
CA VAL A 257 0.49 -6.95 0.08
C VAL A 257 1.64 -7.66 -0.59
N ASN A 258 1.91 -7.31 -1.85
CA ASN A 258 2.94 -7.93 -2.66
C ASN A 258 3.97 -6.89 -3.06
N PHE A 259 5.23 -7.22 -2.86
CA PHE A 259 6.35 -6.49 -3.45
C PHE A 259 6.86 -7.31 -4.64
N THR A 260 7.26 -6.62 -5.71
CA THR A 260 8.03 -7.22 -6.81
C THR A 260 9.31 -6.41 -6.97
N LEU A 261 10.32 -6.78 -6.18
CA LEU A 261 11.67 -6.22 -6.23
C LEU A 261 12.52 -7.11 -7.13
N TYR A 262 13.20 -6.54 -8.11
CA TYR A 262 14.01 -7.30 -9.07
C TYR A 262 15.39 -6.66 -9.25
N ASN A 263 16.44 -7.29 -8.75
CA ASN A 263 17.81 -7.16 -9.24
C ASN A 263 18.57 -5.82 -9.05
N GLY A 264 19.56 -5.90 -8.16
CA GLY A 264 20.84 -5.17 -8.15
C GLY A 264 21.20 -4.55 -6.79
N VAL A 265 22.49 -4.29 -6.61
CA VAL A 265 23.08 -3.76 -5.36
C VAL A 265 22.41 -2.44 -4.99
N GLY A 266 21.72 -2.38 -3.85
CA GLY A 266 21.13 -1.15 -3.32
C GLY A 266 19.59 -1.12 -3.26
N ALA A 267 18.89 -2.19 -3.66
CA ALA A 267 17.47 -2.31 -3.35
C ALA A 267 17.26 -2.46 -1.83
N ALA A 268 16.39 -1.63 -1.24
CA ALA A 268 16.13 -1.65 0.19
C ALA A 268 14.63 -1.58 0.47
N LEU A 269 14.16 -2.48 1.34
CA LEU A 269 12.81 -2.46 1.91
C LEU A 269 12.91 -2.09 3.39
N ASN A 270 12.70 -0.81 3.70
CA ASN A 270 12.77 -0.29 5.06
C ASN A 270 11.38 0.09 5.57
N VAL A 271 10.91 -0.57 6.61
CA VAL A 271 9.59 -0.37 7.18
C VAL A 271 9.73 0.00 8.65
N GLY A 272 8.89 0.89 9.18
CA GLY A 272 8.82 1.10 10.62
C GLY A 272 8.28 -0.15 11.34
N ALA A 273 7.02 -0.15 11.74
CA ALA A 273 6.40 -1.33 12.37
C ALA A 273 5.73 -2.24 11.34
N VAL A 274 5.94 -3.56 11.43
CA VAL A 274 5.25 -4.57 10.62
C VAL A 274 4.23 -5.29 11.51
N ASN A 275 2.94 -5.24 11.13
CA ASN A 275 1.83 -5.81 11.88
C ASN A 275 0.96 -6.71 10.99
N LEU A 276 1.07 -8.02 11.19
CA LEU A 276 0.49 -9.06 10.36
C LEU A 276 -0.55 -9.87 11.16
N SER A 277 -1.82 -9.53 11.01
CA SER A 277 -2.92 -10.16 11.76
C SER A 277 -3.82 -11.05 10.91
N GLY A 278 -3.69 -10.97 9.59
CA GLY A 278 -4.43 -11.75 8.61
C GLY A 278 -3.89 -11.48 7.19
N GLY A 279 -4.57 -12.00 6.17
CA GLY A 279 -4.14 -11.85 4.78
C GLY A 279 -2.77 -12.47 4.49
N SER A 280 -2.08 -11.91 3.50
CA SER A 280 -0.72 -12.31 3.13
C SER A 280 0.21 -11.15 2.82
N LEU A 281 1.44 -11.22 3.31
CA LEU A 281 2.55 -10.39 2.86
C LEU A 281 3.49 -11.23 1.99
N SER A 282 3.78 -10.77 0.77
CA SER A 282 4.78 -11.36 -0.12
C SER A 282 5.92 -10.38 -0.36
N VAL A 283 7.11 -10.70 0.14
CA VAL A 283 8.35 -9.97 -0.16
C VAL A 283 9.25 -10.91 -0.98
N PRO A 284 9.64 -10.55 -2.21
CA PRO A 284 10.47 -11.37 -3.07
C PRO A 284 11.96 -11.22 -2.68
N ALA A 285 12.83 -12.12 -3.15
CA ALA A 285 14.28 -11.96 -2.99
C ALA A 285 14.72 -10.62 -3.52
N LEU A 286 15.55 -9.98 -2.74
CA LEU A 286 16.41 -8.94 -3.20
C LEU A 286 17.78 -9.55 -3.56
N ASN A 287 17.94 -10.03 -4.79
CA ASN A 287 19.19 -10.65 -5.24
C ASN A 287 20.38 -9.66 -5.16
N GLY A 288 21.17 -9.73 -4.08
CA GLY A 288 22.30 -8.84 -3.77
C GLY A 288 22.86 -9.05 -2.35
N ALA A 289 24.16 -8.84 -2.15
CA ALA A 289 24.87 -9.19 -0.90
C ALA A 289 24.51 -8.36 0.37
N THR A 290 23.55 -7.42 0.28
CA THR A 290 23.18 -6.51 1.38
C THR A 290 21.69 -6.21 1.39
N SER A 291 20.89 -7.07 0.77
CA SER A 291 19.51 -6.73 0.51
C SER A 291 18.61 -7.30 1.58
N ASP A 292 18.31 -6.45 2.54
CA ASP A 292 17.68 -6.86 3.78
C ASP A 292 16.23 -6.38 3.84
N PHE A 293 15.34 -7.23 4.36
CA PHE A 293 14.05 -6.76 4.84
C PHE A 293 14.24 -6.17 6.24
N VAL A 294 14.34 -4.84 6.32
CA VAL A 294 14.60 -4.13 7.57
C VAL A 294 13.29 -3.58 8.11
N CYS A 295 13.00 -3.91 9.37
CA CYS A 295 11.91 -3.26 10.09
C CYS A 295 12.27 -2.87 11.53
N ASN A 296 11.60 -1.86 12.08
CA ASN A 296 11.77 -1.46 13.47
C ASN A 296 11.05 -2.41 14.45
N SER A 297 9.99 -3.09 14.05
CA SER A 297 9.32 -4.11 14.88
C SER A 297 8.53 -5.06 14.00
N PHE A 298 8.38 -6.31 14.45
CA PHE A 298 7.71 -7.35 13.67
C PHE A 298 6.70 -8.11 14.53
N THR A 299 5.41 -7.94 14.24
CA THR A 299 4.32 -8.63 14.91
C THR A 299 3.55 -9.47 13.92
N MET A 300 3.39 -10.76 14.21
CA MET A 300 2.59 -11.71 13.47
C MET A 300 1.64 -12.46 14.42
N SER A 301 0.34 -12.40 14.15
CA SER A 301 -0.70 -13.06 14.94
C SER A 301 -1.69 -13.87 14.11
N GLY A 302 -1.64 -13.81 12.78
CA GLY A 302 -2.52 -14.54 11.87
C GLY A 302 -2.14 -14.34 10.40
N GLY A 303 -2.80 -15.05 9.48
CA GLY A 303 -2.53 -14.99 8.03
C GLY A 303 -1.40 -15.91 7.56
N THR A 304 -1.08 -15.86 6.26
CA THR A 304 0.04 -16.59 5.66
C THR A 304 1.00 -15.57 5.04
N HIS A 305 2.22 -15.50 5.56
CA HIS A 305 3.21 -14.51 5.16
C HIS A 305 4.40 -15.22 4.55
N THR A 306 4.74 -14.81 3.35
CA THR A 306 5.77 -15.44 2.55
C THR A 306 6.85 -14.41 2.28
N ILE A 307 8.05 -14.65 2.79
CA ILE A 307 9.23 -13.87 2.43
C ILE A 307 10.02 -14.80 1.53
N ASN A 308 9.73 -14.72 0.23
CA ASN A 308 10.21 -15.65 -0.78
C ASN A 308 11.44 -15.09 -1.48
N GLY A 309 12.61 -15.55 -1.07
CA GLY A 309 13.80 -15.43 -1.90
C GLY A 309 13.62 -16.17 -3.25
N THR A 310 13.87 -15.55 -4.40
CA THR A 310 14.01 -16.29 -5.67
C THR A 310 15.30 -17.09 -5.64
N ALA A 311 15.20 -18.39 -5.94
CA ALA A 311 16.21 -19.43 -5.80
C ALA A 311 17.50 -19.28 -6.65
N ALA A 312 17.88 -18.08 -7.07
CA ALA A 312 19.07 -17.83 -7.89
C ALA A 312 20.12 -16.98 -7.15
N GLY A 313 20.63 -17.50 -6.02
CA GLY A 313 21.99 -17.19 -5.56
C GLY A 313 22.17 -16.16 -4.43
N GLY A 314 21.11 -15.61 -3.86
CA GLY A 314 21.15 -14.71 -2.71
C GLY A 314 20.46 -15.31 -1.48
N ALA A 315 21.15 -15.27 -0.35
CA ALA A 315 20.61 -15.50 0.98
C ALA A 315 19.89 -14.21 1.42
N GLU A 316 18.64 -14.29 1.90
CA GLU A 316 17.87 -13.12 2.35
C GLU A 316 17.78 -13.10 3.88
N ASP A 317 17.94 -11.91 4.45
CA ASP A 317 17.89 -11.68 5.88
C ASP A 317 16.68 -10.79 6.26
N ILE A 318 16.01 -11.18 7.34
CA ILE A 318 14.98 -10.36 8.00
C ILE A 318 15.63 -9.73 9.22
N LEU A 319 15.75 -8.40 9.24
CA LEU A 319 16.35 -7.68 10.36
C LEU A 319 15.32 -6.82 11.08
N VAL A 320 15.00 -7.21 12.31
CA VAL A 320 14.09 -6.50 13.20
C VAL A 320 14.90 -5.70 14.22
N GLY A 321 14.86 -4.37 14.07
CA GLY A 321 15.63 -3.41 14.85
C GLY A 321 17.09 -3.36 14.39
N ALA A 322 17.36 -3.10 13.11
CA ALA A 322 18.74 -3.00 12.64
C ALA A 322 19.49 -1.82 13.32
N GLY A 323 20.76 -2.04 13.68
CA GLY A 323 21.63 -1.03 14.27
C GLY A 323 21.30 -0.70 15.74
N THR A 324 21.05 0.59 16.02
CA THR A 324 20.75 1.10 17.38
C THR A 324 19.25 1.14 17.71
N VAL A 325 18.39 0.77 16.75
CA VAL A 325 16.95 0.76 16.96
C VAL A 325 16.55 -0.55 17.63
N ILE A 326 15.93 -0.48 18.81
CA ILE A 326 15.44 -1.67 19.51
C ILE A 326 14.11 -2.09 18.90
N GLY A 327 14.06 -3.29 18.30
CA GLY A 327 12.87 -3.79 17.64
C GLY A 327 12.23 -5.01 18.26
N ASN A 328 11.03 -4.83 18.82
CA ASN A 328 10.28 -5.94 19.42
C ASN A 328 9.75 -6.88 18.33
N THR A 329 9.78 -8.18 18.66
CA THR A 329 9.30 -9.25 17.79
C THR A 329 8.21 -10.04 18.52
N SER A 330 7.09 -10.33 17.86
CA SER A 330 6.00 -11.12 18.41
C SER A 330 5.44 -12.07 17.36
N LEU A 331 5.70 -13.37 17.49
CA LEU A 331 5.31 -14.43 16.56
C LEU A 331 4.28 -15.35 17.23
N THR A 332 3.01 -14.96 17.24
CA THR A 332 1.96 -15.58 18.08
C THR A 332 0.91 -16.38 17.32
N GLY A 333 0.93 -16.34 15.99
CA GLY A 333 -0.01 -17.07 15.13
C GLY A 333 0.30 -16.83 13.65
N GLY A 334 -0.47 -17.47 12.76
CA GLY A 334 -0.25 -17.42 11.31
C GLY A 334 0.84 -18.36 10.81
N THR A 335 1.17 -18.25 9.53
CA THR A 335 2.24 -19.01 8.86
C THR A 335 3.32 -18.04 8.38
N LEU A 336 4.58 -18.29 8.72
CA LEU A 336 5.74 -17.61 8.16
C LEU A 336 6.53 -18.60 7.30
N ASP A 337 6.52 -18.37 5.99
CA ASP A 337 7.31 -19.16 5.05
C ASP A 337 8.73 -18.61 4.94
N LEU A 338 9.70 -19.44 5.30
CA LEU A 338 11.11 -19.15 5.42
C LEU A 338 11.94 -19.88 4.35
N THR A 339 11.31 -20.43 3.29
CA THR A 339 11.93 -21.29 2.25
C THR A 339 13.25 -20.75 1.67
N ASN A 340 13.49 -19.44 1.71
CA ASN A 340 14.72 -18.84 1.19
C ASN A 340 15.32 -17.78 2.14
N ILE A 341 15.01 -17.87 3.43
CA ILE A 341 15.54 -16.99 4.45
C ILE A 341 16.73 -17.66 5.13
N THR A 342 17.85 -16.97 5.24
CA THR A 342 19.03 -17.46 5.95
C THR A 342 19.09 -16.98 7.38
N LEU A 343 18.64 -15.76 7.62
CA LEU A 343 18.69 -15.12 8.92
C LEU A 343 17.34 -14.47 9.24
N PHE A 344 16.83 -14.74 10.43
CA PHE A 344 15.84 -13.92 11.10
C PHE A 344 16.52 -13.32 12.31
N GLN A 345 16.91 -12.06 12.25
CA GLN A 345 17.59 -11.34 13.33
C GLN A 345 16.62 -10.41 14.04
N THR A 346 16.65 -10.41 15.37
CA THR A 346 15.93 -9.43 16.19
C THR A 346 16.79 -8.97 17.35
N ASN A 347 16.80 -7.66 17.59
CA ASN A 347 17.49 -7.06 18.73
C ASN A 347 16.55 -6.53 19.83
N GLY A 348 15.29 -6.99 19.85
CA GLY A 348 14.26 -6.48 20.74
C GLY A 348 14.54 -6.73 22.22
N THR A 349 13.98 -5.88 23.08
CA THR A 349 13.95 -6.11 24.53
C THR A 349 12.87 -7.10 24.93
N SER A 350 11.78 -7.15 24.16
CA SER A 350 10.67 -8.06 24.34
C SER A 350 10.45 -8.85 23.05
N ILE A 351 10.72 -10.14 23.13
CA ILE A 351 10.56 -11.10 22.03
C ILE A 351 9.53 -12.12 22.47
N THR A 352 8.52 -12.39 21.65
CA THR A 352 7.51 -13.41 21.91
C THR A 352 7.50 -14.44 20.79
N ILE A 353 7.62 -15.72 21.12
CA ILE A 353 7.57 -16.85 20.18
C ILE A 353 6.49 -17.80 20.66
N GLY A 354 5.43 -17.98 19.87
CA GLY A 354 4.20 -18.66 20.28
C GLY A 354 3.27 -17.73 21.08
N GLY A 355 1.97 -17.94 20.93
CA GLY A 355 0.92 -17.15 21.58
C GLY A 355 0.21 -17.90 22.71
N ALA A 356 -0.69 -17.18 23.39
CA ALA A 356 -1.60 -17.75 24.39
C ALA A 356 -2.77 -18.53 23.79
N ALA A 357 -3.00 -18.43 22.47
CA ALA A 357 -4.12 -19.05 21.75
C ALA A 357 -3.69 -19.95 20.58
N GLY A 358 -2.39 -20.05 20.30
CA GLY A 358 -1.84 -20.85 19.20
C GLY A 358 -0.35 -20.56 18.97
N ASN A 359 0.26 -21.26 18.01
CA ASN A 359 1.63 -20.99 17.58
C ASN A 359 1.63 -20.40 16.17
N ALA A 360 2.68 -19.62 15.88
CA ALA A 360 3.11 -19.43 14.50
C ALA A 360 3.54 -20.79 13.90
N THR A 361 3.17 -21.01 12.64
CA THR A 361 3.67 -22.13 11.84
C THR A 361 4.83 -21.62 10.98
N PHE A 362 5.93 -22.35 10.92
CA PHE A 362 7.08 -22.00 10.09
C PHE A 362 7.27 -23.07 9.02
N THR A 363 7.45 -22.67 7.76
CA THR A 363 7.67 -23.59 6.63
C THR A 363 9.01 -23.33 5.93
N GLY A 364 9.56 -24.33 5.24
CA GLY A 364 10.64 -24.12 4.27
C GLY A 364 12.09 -24.07 4.77
N ALA A 365 12.35 -24.15 6.07
CA ALA A 365 13.56 -23.54 6.63
C ALA A 365 14.45 -24.40 7.54
N ALA A 366 14.91 -25.56 7.06
CA ALA A 366 15.90 -26.34 7.81
C ALA A 366 17.22 -25.56 8.06
N ALA A 367 17.52 -24.54 7.24
CA ALA A 367 18.77 -23.77 7.31
C ALA A 367 18.65 -22.36 7.92
N THR A 368 17.44 -21.85 8.19
CA THR A 368 17.27 -20.47 8.69
C THR A 368 17.74 -20.34 10.13
N THR A 369 18.56 -19.34 10.42
CA THR A 369 19.01 -19.01 11.78
C THR A 369 18.14 -17.92 12.38
N LEU A 370 17.48 -18.20 13.51
CA LEU A 370 16.94 -17.17 14.39
C LEU A 370 18.09 -16.60 15.23
N THR A 371 18.43 -15.34 15.05
CA THR A 371 19.44 -14.65 15.85
C THR A 371 18.77 -13.66 16.80
N LEU A 372 18.96 -13.90 18.09
CA LEU A 372 18.58 -13.00 19.18
C LEU A 372 19.80 -12.15 19.52
N ASP A 373 19.87 -10.98 18.91
CA ASP A 373 20.92 -10.01 19.20
C ASP A 373 20.57 -9.23 20.46
N GLN A 374 21.56 -8.98 21.30
CA GLN A 374 21.35 -8.12 22.45
C GLN A 374 21.27 -6.64 22.00
N PRO A 375 20.24 -5.89 22.43
CA PRO A 375 20.11 -4.47 22.10
C PRO A 375 21.30 -3.67 22.63
N ILE A 376 21.64 -2.58 21.92
CA ILE A 376 22.61 -1.58 22.37
C ILE A 376 21.85 -0.29 22.70
N PRO A 377 21.95 0.26 23.93
CA PRO A 377 22.74 -0.25 25.06
C PRO A 377 22.17 -1.54 25.66
N ASN A 378 23.05 -2.35 26.25
CA ASN A 378 22.71 -3.64 26.86
C ASN A 378 21.62 -3.48 27.93
N VAL A 379 20.49 -4.11 27.67
CA VAL A 379 19.34 -4.20 28.58
C VAL A 379 18.88 -5.65 28.65
N LEU A 380 18.07 -5.98 29.67
CA LEU A 380 17.47 -7.31 29.77
C LEU A 380 16.64 -7.60 28.52
N GLN A 381 17.02 -8.64 27.80
CA GLN A 381 16.23 -9.18 26.70
C GLN A 381 15.38 -10.32 27.22
N THR A 382 14.06 -10.15 27.16
CA THR A 382 13.10 -11.17 27.58
C THR A 382 12.52 -11.86 26.37
N VAL A 383 12.69 -13.18 26.31
CA VAL A 383 12.10 -14.07 25.31
C VAL A 383 10.96 -14.85 25.98
N THR A 384 9.73 -14.48 25.64
CA THR A 384 8.52 -15.16 26.12
C THR A 384 8.14 -16.27 25.14
N ILE A 385 8.09 -17.49 25.63
CA ILE A 385 7.68 -18.67 24.85
C ILE A 385 6.23 -18.99 25.19
N GLY A 386 5.38 -19.11 24.17
CA GLY A 386 3.97 -19.46 24.31
C GLY A 386 3.75 -20.88 24.84
N ASN A 387 2.55 -21.15 25.35
CA ASN A 387 2.22 -22.42 26.02
C ASN A 387 2.03 -23.61 25.07
N PHE A 388 1.97 -23.36 23.76
CA PHE A 388 1.65 -24.38 22.76
C PHE A 388 2.88 -25.10 22.18
N ALA A 389 4.04 -24.96 22.80
CA ALA A 389 5.28 -25.58 22.34
C ALA A 389 5.64 -25.23 20.88
N PRO A 390 5.92 -23.94 20.56
CA PRO A 390 6.34 -23.54 19.23
C PRO A 390 7.57 -24.32 18.74
N VAL A 391 7.65 -24.52 17.43
CA VAL A 391 8.75 -25.23 16.75
C VAL A 391 9.44 -24.27 15.80
N TRP A 392 10.73 -24.03 15.99
CA TRP A 392 11.56 -23.33 15.03
C TRP A 392 12.26 -24.36 14.11
N PRO A 393 12.13 -24.25 12.78
CA PRO A 393 12.56 -25.29 11.85
C PRO A 393 14.07 -25.31 11.61
N GLY A 394 14.80 -24.26 11.97
CA GLY A 394 16.24 -24.12 11.71
C GLY A 394 17.06 -23.92 12.98
N HIS A 395 18.11 -23.10 12.89
CA HIS A 395 19.05 -22.83 13.99
C HIS A 395 18.55 -21.72 14.93
N LEU A 396 18.99 -21.75 16.18
CA LEU A 396 18.81 -20.64 17.13
C LEU A 396 20.17 -20.17 17.62
N THR A 397 20.47 -18.89 17.47
CA THR A 397 21.65 -18.23 18.00
C THR A 397 21.24 -17.11 18.96
N SER A 398 21.78 -17.08 20.17
CA SER A 398 21.74 -15.91 21.03
C SER A 398 23.11 -15.25 21.01
N ALA A 399 23.17 -14.04 20.44
CA ALA A 399 24.39 -13.32 20.15
C ALA A 399 24.50 -12.02 20.95
N ASN A 400 25.73 -11.65 21.27
CA ASN A 400 26.07 -10.40 21.93
C ASN A 400 27.18 -9.71 21.15
N PRO A 401 26.84 -9.04 20.04
CA PRO A 401 27.85 -8.44 19.18
C PRO A 401 28.68 -7.36 19.91
N ALA A 402 28.14 -6.77 20.98
CA ALA A 402 28.82 -5.74 21.75
C ALA A 402 29.88 -6.29 22.75
N ASN A 403 29.88 -7.60 23.06
CA ASN A 403 30.76 -8.20 24.08
C ASN A 403 30.70 -7.52 25.48
N ILE A 404 29.58 -6.87 25.80
CA ILE A 404 29.31 -6.25 27.10
C ILE A 404 28.39 -7.19 27.89
N PRO A 405 28.50 -7.34 29.23
CA PRO A 405 27.57 -8.19 29.99
C PRO A 405 26.09 -7.82 29.73
N ALA A 406 25.30 -8.80 29.30
CA ALA A 406 23.85 -8.71 29.19
C ALA A 406 23.18 -10.05 29.45
N VAL A 407 21.88 -9.99 29.74
CA VAL A 407 21.07 -11.14 30.11
C VAL A 407 20.01 -11.34 29.04
N THR A 408 20.01 -12.53 28.45
CA THR A 408 18.88 -13.03 27.67
C THR A 408 18.12 -14.03 28.55
N GLN A 409 16.87 -13.70 28.88
CA GLN A 409 16.02 -14.51 29.75
C GLN A 409 14.91 -15.15 28.93
N PHE A 410 14.86 -16.49 28.94
CA PHE A 410 13.74 -17.25 28.40
C PHE A 410 12.71 -17.49 29.50
N THR A 411 11.45 -17.18 29.23
CA THR A 411 10.32 -17.37 30.16
C THR A 411 9.16 -18.07 29.46
N GLY A 412 8.27 -18.71 30.22
CA GLY A 412 7.04 -19.30 29.69
C GLY A 412 7.17 -20.78 29.36
N GLY A 413 6.68 -21.17 28.18
CA GLY A 413 6.55 -22.56 27.74
C GLY A 413 7.81 -23.20 27.13
N ASN A 414 7.60 -24.22 26.31
CA ASN A 414 8.66 -25.01 25.68
C ASN A 414 8.93 -24.52 24.25
N LEU A 415 10.18 -24.48 23.79
CA LEU A 415 10.55 -24.18 22.41
C LEU A 415 11.34 -25.36 21.83
N THR A 416 10.92 -25.89 20.69
CA THR A 416 11.66 -26.94 19.98
C THR A 416 12.45 -26.32 18.82
N ILE A 417 13.74 -26.65 18.71
CA ILE A 417 14.64 -26.20 17.65
C ILE A 417 15.11 -27.45 16.89
N PHE A 418 14.95 -27.49 15.57
CA PHE A 418 15.42 -28.64 14.76
C PHE A 418 16.85 -28.52 14.25
N GLY A 419 17.40 -27.29 14.23
CA GLY A 419 18.80 -27.05 13.95
C GLY A 419 19.67 -26.98 15.22
N ASN A 420 20.90 -26.53 15.03
CA ASN A 420 21.82 -26.21 16.13
C ASN A 420 21.29 -25.07 17.02
N LEU A 421 21.53 -25.22 18.33
CA LEU A 421 21.43 -24.15 19.31
C LEU A 421 22.82 -23.63 19.65
N THR A 422 23.04 -22.34 19.40
CA THR A 422 24.26 -21.62 19.77
C THR A 422 23.92 -20.57 20.81
N ILE A 423 24.41 -20.75 22.04
CA ILE A 423 24.33 -19.73 23.09
C ILE A 423 25.74 -19.25 23.36
N ASN A 424 25.98 -17.95 23.23
CA ASN A 424 27.23 -17.26 23.51
C ASN A 424 28.42 -17.64 22.61
N ASN A 425 28.62 -16.87 21.54
CA ASN A 425 29.91 -16.86 20.84
C ASN A 425 30.84 -15.82 21.52
N ALA A 426 31.67 -16.32 22.44
CA ALA A 426 32.90 -15.72 22.99
C ALA A 426 32.85 -14.64 24.12
N THR A 427 33.52 -15.00 25.23
CA THR A 427 34.43 -14.20 26.08
C THR A 427 34.00 -13.33 27.27
N VAL A 428 32.75 -12.88 27.49
CA VAL A 428 32.42 -12.12 28.72
C VAL A 428 31.00 -12.37 29.25
N ASN A 429 30.87 -12.82 30.50
CA ASN A 429 29.70 -12.78 31.43
C ASN A 429 28.30 -12.50 30.83
N ASN A 430 27.84 -13.32 29.89
CA ASN A 430 26.45 -13.33 29.46
C ASN A 430 25.71 -14.46 30.16
N ALA A 431 24.80 -14.09 31.05
CA ALA A 431 23.91 -15.03 31.70
C ALA A 431 22.68 -15.27 30.81
N THR A 432 22.57 -16.46 30.23
CA THR A 432 21.30 -16.94 29.70
C THR A 432 20.54 -17.63 30.82
N THR A 433 19.32 -17.18 31.12
CA THR A 433 18.50 -17.76 32.20
C THR A 433 17.21 -18.35 31.65
N PHE A 434 16.81 -19.48 32.21
CA PHE A 434 15.55 -20.17 31.88
C PHE A 434 14.63 -20.12 33.09
N ASN A 435 13.59 -19.29 33.02
CA ASN A 435 12.59 -19.13 34.08
C ASN A 435 11.27 -19.78 33.65
N GLY A 436 11.14 -21.07 33.92
CA GLY A 436 9.97 -21.88 33.51
C GLY A 436 10.04 -22.40 32.07
N ALA A 437 10.80 -21.73 31.19
CA ALA A 437 10.98 -22.15 29.81
C ALA A 437 11.94 -23.35 29.66
N LYS A 438 11.72 -24.16 28.61
CA LYS A 438 12.64 -25.24 28.21
C LYS A 438 12.91 -25.17 26.70
N ILE A 439 14.15 -25.40 26.29
CA ILE A 439 14.51 -25.56 24.88
C ILE A 439 14.79 -27.05 24.63
N TYR A 440 14.17 -27.60 23.59
CA TYR A 440 14.37 -28.97 23.12
C TYR A 440 15.13 -28.93 21.78
N LEU A 441 16.07 -29.86 21.62
CA LEU A 441 16.81 -30.12 20.39
C LEU A 441 16.30 -31.40 19.74
#